data_AF-A0A528IPV0-F1
#
_entry.id   AF-A0A528IPV0-F1
#
_cell.length_a   1.000
_cell.length_b   1.000
_cell.length_c   1.000
_cell.angle_alpha   90.00
_cell.angle_beta   90.00
_cell.angle_gamma   90.00
#
_symmetry.space_group_name_H-M   'P 1'
#
loop_
_entity.id
_entity.type
_entity.pdbx_description
1 polymer ?
#
loop_
_entity_poly.entity_id
_entity_poly.type
_entity_poly.pdbx_seq_one_letter_code
_entity_poly.pdbx_strand_id
1 'polypeptide(L)'
;TMEVQKPPIRIVIPGKTYRQDSDATHSPMFHQVEGLVIDKTANVANMKWVLEEFCKAFFEVPQVKMRFRPSFFPFTEPSMEVDIQC
;
A
#
# COMPACT_ATOMS: atom_id res chain seq x y z
N THR A 1 14.37 -7.95 -7.04
CA THR A 1 15.00 -6.89 -6.20
C THR A 1 15.60 -7.45 -4.93
N MET A 2 14.79 -7.98 -3.99
CA MET A 2 15.29 -8.47 -2.69
C MET A 2 16.30 -9.62 -2.80
N GLU A 3 16.22 -10.47 -3.82
CA GLU A 3 17.13 -11.61 -4.03
C GLU A 3 18.57 -11.18 -4.38
N VAL A 4 18.74 -10.00 -4.97
CA VAL A 4 20.03 -9.54 -5.53
C VAL A 4 20.57 -8.28 -4.85
N GLN A 5 19.72 -7.54 -4.13
CA GLN A 5 20.07 -6.28 -3.48
C GLN A 5 19.93 -6.40 -1.96
N LYS A 6 20.96 -5.97 -1.24
CA LYS A 6 20.90 -5.83 0.23
C LYS A 6 20.18 -4.52 0.61
N PRO A 7 19.48 -4.47 1.77
CA PRO A 7 18.90 -3.23 2.29
C PRO A 7 19.93 -2.08 2.40
N PRO A 8 19.51 -0.80 2.24
CA PRO A 8 18.13 -0.35 2.16
C PRO A 8 17.49 -0.54 0.77
N ILE A 9 16.19 -0.85 0.76
CA ILE A 9 15.36 -0.97 -0.46
C ILE A 9 14.14 -0.07 -0.29
N ARG A 10 13.85 0.77 -1.29
CA ARG A 10 12.64 1.61 -1.35
C ARG A 10 12.15 1.60 -2.80
N ILE A 11 11.01 0.96 -3.05
CA ILE A 11 10.50 0.74 -4.42
C ILE A 11 8.99 0.90 -4.47
N VAL A 12 8.50 1.36 -5.63
CA VAL A 12 7.09 1.41 -6.01
C VAL A 12 6.92 0.57 -7.28
N ILE A 13 5.91 -0.29 -7.32
CA ILE A 13 5.73 -1.31 -8.34
C ILE A 13 4.30 -1.18 -8.91
N PRO A 14 4.08 -0.36 -9.94
CA PRO A 14 2.82 -0.35 -10.67
C PRO A 14 2.77 -1.54 -11.63
N GLY A 15 1.61 -2.20 -11.76
CA GLY A 15 1.48 -3.35 -12.64
C GLY A 15 0.05 -3.77 -12.91
N LYS A 16 -0.14 -4.57 -13.98
CA LYS A 16 -1.40 -5.25 -14.27
C LYS A 16 -1.49 -6.52 -13.44
N THR A 17 -2.66 -6.76 -12.87
CA THR A 17 -2.99 -7.96 -12.11
C THR A 17 -4.29 -8.55 -12.61
N TYR A 18 -4.42 -9.87 -12.48
CA TYR A 18 -5.53 -10.63 -13.04
C TYR A 18 -6.23 -11.40 -11.93
N ARG A 19 -7.56 -11.35 -11.88
CA ARG A 19 -8.40 -12.11 -10.96
C ARG A 19 -9.62 -12.63 -11.69
N GLN A 20 -10.15 -13.77 -11.26
CA GLN A 20 -11.35 -14.36 -11.87
C GLN A 20 -12.62 -13.82 -11.20
N ASP A 21 -12.79 -12.50 -11.23
CA ASP A 21 -13.96 -11.79 -10.70
C ASP A 21 -14.54 -10.88 -11.79
N SER A 22 -15.85 -10.92 -12.01
CA SER A 22 -16.50 -10.17 -13.10
C SER A 22 -17.92 -9.75 -12.72
N ASP A 23 -18.08 -8.48 -12.35
CA ASP A 23 -19.36 -7.83 -12.11
C ASP A 23 -19.24 -6.31 -12.36
N ALA A 24 -20.25 -5.52 -11.96
CA ALA A 24 -20.27 -4.07 -12.21
C ALA A 24 -19.08 -3.29 -11.61
N THR A 25 -18.43 -3.82 -10.56
CA THR A 25 -17.28 -3.18 -9.89
C THR A 25 -15.99 -4.00 -10.03
N HIS A 26 -16.06 -5.20 -10.61
CA HIS A 26 -14.91 -6.11 -10.74
C HIS A 26 -14.58 -6.36 -12.22
N SER A 27 -13.37 -5.96 -12.63
CA SER A 27 -12.79 -6.31 -13.92
C SER A 27 -11.79 -7.45 -13.75
N PRO A 28 -11.79 -8.48 -14.62
CA PRO A 28 -10.84 -9.57 -14.56
C PRO A 28 -9.36 -9.15 -14.69
N MET A 29 -9.12 -7.95 -15.24
CA MET A 29 -7.82 -7.30 -15.30
C MET A 29 -7.93 -5.87 -14.78
N PHE A 30 -7.05 -5.52 -13.85
CA PHE A 30 -6.95 -4.17 -13.27
C PHE A 30 -5.50 -3.85 -12.92
N HIS A 31 -5.24 -2.65 -12.40
CA HIS A 31 -3.90 -2.23 -12.01
C HIS A 31 -3.78 -2.17 -10.49
N GLN A 32 -2.66 -2.65 -9.97
CA GLN A 32 -2.25 -2.44 -8.59
C GLN A 32 -0.98 -1.59 -8.55
N VAL A 33 -0.80 -0.89 -7.44
CA VAL A 33 0.45 -0.21 -7.09
C VAL A 33 0.88 -0.77 -5.74
N GLU A 34 2.05 -1.40 -5.72
CA GLU A 34 2.66 -1.91 -4.49
C GLU A 34 3.82 -1.02 -4.06
N GLY A 35 4.06 -0.93 -2.75
CA GLY A 35 5.18 -0.20 -2.18
C GLY A 35 5.94 -1.06 -1.18
N LEU A 36 7.27 -1.03 -1.23
CA LEU A 36 8.14 -1.78 -0.31
C LEU A 36 9.26 -0.89 0.20
N VAL A 37 9.39 -0.82 1.53
CA VAL A 37 10.50 -0.17 2.22
C VAL A 37 11.14 -1.18 3.18
N ILE A 38 12.42 -1.46 2.98
CA ILE A 38 13.24 -2.29 3.86
C ILE A 38 14.42 -1.44 4.32
N ASP A 39 14.43 -1.11 5.61
CA ASP A 39 15.46 -0.29 6.25
C ASP A 39 15.55 -0.69 7.73
N LYS A 40 16.70 -0.48 8.38
CA LYS A 40 16.88 -0.77 9.81
C LYS A 40 16.02 0.11 10.70
N THR A 41 15.63 1.29 10.21
CA THR A 41 14.79 2.24 10.94
C THR A 41 13.32 2.16 10.56
N ALA A 42 12.95 1.34 9.57
CA ALA A 42 11.58 1.25 9.08
C ALA A 42 10.66 0.63 10.14
N ASN A 43 9.54 1.28 10.39
CA ASN A 43 8.51 0.82 11.32
C ASN A 43 7.11 1.20 10.84
N VAL A 44 6.09 0.70 11.55
CA VAL A 44 4.67 0.91 11.19
C VAL A 44 4.29 2.40 11.19
N ALA A 45 4.88 3.24 12.04
CA ALA A 45 4.60 4.68 12.01
C ALA A 45 5.07 5.32 10.70
N ASN A 46 6.19 4.87 10.14
CA ASN A 46 6.63 5.32 8.81
C ASN A 46 5.63 4.91 7.72
N MET A 47 5.14 3.66 7.75
CA MET A 47 4.14 3.18 6.80
C MET A 47 2.85 4.03 6.85
N LYS A 48 2.35 4.32 8.06
CA LYS A 48 1.15 5.15 8.24
C LYS A 48 1.34 6.56 7.69
N TRP A 49 2.50 7.17 7.97
CA TRP A 49 2.84 8.49 7.45
C TRP A 49 2.95 8.52 5.93
N VAL A 50 3.62 7.54 5.32
CA VAL A 50 3.75 7.45 3.84
C VAL A 50 2.37 7.36 3.18
N LEU A 51 1.47 6.54 3.72
CA LEU A 51 0.11 6.41 3.18
C LEU A 51 -0.70 7.70 3.36
N GLU A 52 -0.54 8.39 4.48
CA GLU A 52 -1.20 9.68 4.72
C GLU A 52 -0.73 10.76 3.75
N GLU A 53 0.58 10.93 3.58
CA GLU A 53 1.14 11.91 2.64
C GLU A 53 0.82 11.57 1.19
N PHE A 54 0.83 10.28 0.83
CA PHE A 54 0.38 9.83 -0.49
C PHE A 54 -1.07 10.24 -0.74
N CYS A 55 -1.98 9.98 0.21
CA CYS A 55 -3.39 10.33 0.04
C CYS A 55 -3.61 11.85 -0.02
N LYS A 56 -2.92 12.64 0.82
CA LYS A 56 -2.96 14.12 0.75
C LYS A 56 -2.55 14.63 -0.62
N ALA A 57 -1.44 14.09 -1.16
CA ALA A 57 -0.96 14.46 -2.48
C ALA A 57 -1.89 13.98 -3.61
N PHE A 58 -2.43 12.76 -3.51
CA PHE A 58 -3.31 12.18 -4.53
C PHE A 58 -4.67 12.87 -4.62
N PHE A 59 -5.26 13.23 -3.48
CA PHE A 59 -6.55 13.92 -3.42
C PHE A 59 -6.43 15.45 -3.40
N GLU A 60 -5.21 16.00 -3.37
CA GLU A 60 -4.93 17.44 -3.33
C GLU A 60 -5.58 18.18 -2.15
N VAL A 61 -5.59 17.55 -0.97
CA VAL A 61 -6.18 18.11 0.25
C VAL A 61 -5.13 18.23 1.37
N PRO A 62 -5.24 19.25 2.24
CA PRO A 62 -4.26 19.47 3.32
C PRO A 62 -4.29 18.38 4.39
N GLN A 63 -5.40 17.66 4.51
CA GLN A 63 -5.62 16.63 5.52
C GLN A 63 -6.57 15.56 5.00
N VAL A 64 -6.28 14.31 5.34
CA VAL A 64 -7.11 13.15 5.00
C VAL A 64 -7.43 12.43 6.30
N LYS A 65 -8.70 12.11 6.53
CA LYS A 65 -9.08 11.30 7.70
C LYS A 65 -9.02 9.82 7.32
N MET A 66 -8.09 9.12 7.96
CA MET A 66 -7.82 7.71 7.67
C MET A 66 -8.10 6.82 8.89
N ARG A 67 -8.64 5.63 8.66
CA ARG A 67 -8.85 4.60 9.68
C ARG A 67 -8.02 3.37 9.33
N PHE A 68 -7.07 3.03 10.19
CA PHE A 68 -6.28 1.80 10.08
C PHE A 68 -6.96 0.72 10.91
N ARG A 69 -7.35 -0.38 10.27
CA ARG A 69 -7.98 -1.54 10.94
C ARG A 69 -7.04 -2.73 10.87
N PRO A 70 -6.92 -3.54 11.94
CA PRO A 70 -6.26 -4.84 11.84
C PRO A 70 -6.89 -5.67 10.72
N SER A 71 -6.06 -6.32 9.94
CA SER A 71 -6.45 -7.32 8.94
C SER A 71 -5.42 -8.45 8.94
N PHE A 72 -5.57 -9.42 8.04
CA PHE A 72 -4.61 -10.52 7.88
C PHE A 72 -4.13 -10.60 6.44
N PHE A 73 -2.81 -10.51 6.26
CA PHE A 73 -2.14 -10.85 5.02
C PHE A 73 -0.97 -11.78 5.33
N PRO A 74 -0.80 -12.89 4.59
CA PRO A 74 0.20 -13.92 4.92
C PRO A 74 1.66 -13.45 4.78
N PHE A 75 1.90 -12.25 4.24
CA PHE A 75 3.21 -11.69 3.95
C PHE A 75 3.56 -10.43 4.78
N THR A 76 2.70 -10.04 5.74
CA THR A 76 2.98 -8.91 6.65
C THR A 76 2.56 -9.22 8.08
N GLU A 77 3.32 -8.72 9.05
CA GLU A 77 2.96 -8.71 10.46
C GLU A 77 3.61 -7.49 11.15
N PRO A 78 2.84 -6.57 11.77
CA PRO A 78 1.37 -6.53 11.82
C PRO A 78 0.74 -6.17 10.47
N SER A 79 -0.48 -6.66 10.23
CA SER A 79 -1.26 -6.43 9.01
C SER A 79 -2.39 -5.42 9.23
N MET A 80 -2.62 -4.52 8.27
CA MET A 80 -3.66 -3.48 8.35
C MET A 80 -4.34 -3.22 7.00
N GLU A 81 -5.64 -2.93 7.06
CA GLU A 81 -6.40 -2.29 6.00
C GLU A 81 -6.62 -0.81 6.31
N VAL A 82 -6.83 -0.01 5.27
CA VAL A 82 -7.00 1.44 5.38
C VAL A 82 -8.30 1.86 4.73
N ASP A 83 -9.16 2.52 5.51
CA ASP A 83 -10.33 3.22 4.99
C ASP A 83 -10.05 4.73 4.98
N ILE A 84 -10.52 5.43 3.95
CA ILE A 84 -10.35 6.87 3.78
C ILE A 84 -11.72 7.54 3.78
N GLN A 85 -11.93 8.56 4.61
CA GLN A 85 -13.13 9.38 4.54
C GLN A 85 -12.99 10.34 3.36
N CYS A 86 -13.87 10.19 2.37
CA CYS A 86 -14.01 11.11 1.26
C CYS A 86 -14.96 12.27 1.61
#